data_AF-A0A385SU18-F1
#
_entry.id   AF-A0A385SU18-F1
#
_cell.length_a   1.000
_cell.length_b   1.000
_cell.length_c   1.000
_cell.angle_alpha   90.00
_cell.angle_beta   90.00
_cell.angle_gamma   90.00
#
_symmetry.space_group_name_H-M   'P 1'
#
loop_
_entity.id
_entity.type
_entity.pdbx_description
1 polymer ?
#
loop_
_entity_poly.entity_id
_entity_poly.type
_entity_poly.pdbx_seq_one_letter_code
_entity_poly.pdbx_strand_id
1 'polypeptide(L)'
;MRTKKRKWTRLSDEEKKRLIELYHSRGGCKDEFWRQFIDKGSRNQGRLLRWMRQLGLEKKRVPRKPLNLRPMGSKKKGKKDSDQALTARIKELEKQLEDSRLKEEAYRRMIQIAEKDLKIDIQKKSDTK
;
A
#
# COMPACT_ATOMS: atom_id res chain seq x y z
N MET A 1 33.33 -9.64 33.76
CA MET A 1 33.42 -9.22 32.33
C MET A 1 32.57 -7.97 32.10
N ARG A 2 33.18 -6.82 31.76
CA ARG A 2 32.44 -5.58 31.41
C ARG A 2 31.98 -5.67 29.95
N THR A 3 30.69 -5.88 29.72
CA THR A 3 30.13 -5.84 28.37
C THR A 3 30.21 -4.41 27.84
N LYS A 4 30.89 -4.22 26.69
CA LYS A 4 30.97 -2.90 26.03
C LYS A 4 29.55 -2.45 25.69
N LYS A 5 29.07 -1.37 26.32
CA LYS A 5 27.76 -0.77 26.01
C LYS A 5 27.73 -0.41 24.53
N ARG A 6 26.69 -0.86 23.84
CA ARG A 6 26.56 -0.75 22.37
C ARG A 6 26.11 0.67 22.02
N LYS A 7 26.61 1.25 20.92
CA LYS A 7 26.46 2.70 20.63
C LYS A 7 25.04 3.25 20.70
N TRP A 8 24.03 2.51 20.22
CA TRP A 8 22.63 2.94 20.25
C TRP A 8 22.02 3.04 21.65
N THR A 9 22.68 2.49 22.67
CA THR A 9 22.24 2.63 24.08
C THR A 9 22.53 4.00 24.66
N ARG A 10 23.41 4.78 24.01
CA ARG A 10 23.78 6.13 24.44
C ARG A 10 23.03 7.24 23.70
N LEU A 11 22.14 6.88 22.77
CA LEU A 11 21.40 7.88 21.98
C LEU A 11 20.32 8.55 22.83
N SER A 12 20.25 9.87 22.74
CA SER A 12 19.19 10.71 23.32
C SER A 12 17.86 10.47 22.60
N ASP A 13 16.75 10.76 23.28
CA ASP A 13 15.41 10.60 22.71
C ASP A 13 15.16 11.56 21.54
N GLU A 14 15.79 12.72 21.52
CA GLU A 14 15.76 13.66 20.39
C GLU A 14 16.46 13.10 19.15
N GLU A 15 17.62 12.47 19.34
CA GLU A 15 18.36 11.82 18.25
C GLU A 15 17.57 10.64 17.69
N LYS A 16 16.91 9.87 18.55
CA LYS A 16 16.01 8.78 18.13
C LYS A 16 14.84 9.31 17.31
N LYS A 17 14.22 10.44 17.70
CA LYS A 17 13.15 11.08 16.94
C LYS A 17 13.62 11.50 15.55
N ARG A 18 14.75 12.22 15.46
CA ARG A 18 15.34 12.64 14.17
C ARG A 18 15.63 11.44 13.25
N LEU A 19 16.17 10.36 13.80
CA LEU A 19 16.40 9.13 13.02
C LEU A 19 15.10 8.47 12.55
N ILE A 20 14.05 8.49 13.37
CA ILE A 20 12.75 7.96 12.98
C ILE A 20 12.10 8.81 11.88
N GLU A 21 12.20 10.13 11.96
CA GLU A 21 11.72 11.04 10.92
C GLU A 21 12.47 10.79 9.61
N LEU A 22 13.81 10.70 9.66
CA LEU A 22 14.63 10.37 8.50
C LEU A 22 14.24 9.02 7.88
N TYR A 23 13.92 8.02 8.71
CA TYR A 23 13.45 6.72 8.25
C TYR A 23 12.10 6.83 7.51
N HIS A 24 11.15 7.62 8.03
CA HIS A 24 9.87 7.84 7.38
C HIS A 24 10.02 8.60 6.06
N SER A 25 10.91 9.60 5.99
CA SER A 25 11.14 10.41 4.79
C SER A 25 11.88 9.66 3.68
N ARG A 26 12.88 8.85 4.04
CA ARG A 26 13.70 8.12 3.05
C ARG A 26 12.96 6.92 2.44
N GLY A 27 12.12 6.25 3.23
CA GLY A 27 11.56 4.95 2.86
C GLY A 27 12.64 3.86 2.72
N GLY A 28 12.22 2.59 2.83
CA GLY A 28 13.12 1.44 2.64
C GLY A 28 13.17 0.46 3.80
N CYS A 29 14.07 -0.52 3.69
CA CYS A 29 14.18 -1.61 4.64
C CYS A 29 14.73 -1.12 5.99
N LYS A 30 14.08 -1.56 7.08
CA LYS A 30 14.47 -1.23 8.46
C LYS A 30 15.89 -1.66 8.81
N ASP A 31 16.38 -2.73 8.19
CA ASP A 31 17.72 -3.26 8.42
C ASP A 31 18.79 -2.46 7.66
N GLU A 32 18.50 -2.04 6.43
CA GLU A 32 19.40 -1.19 5.65
C GLU A 32 19.55 0.18 6.29
N PHE A 33 18.43 0.79 6.69
CA PHE A 33 18.44 2.05 7.44
C PHE A 33 19.28 1.94 8.72
N TRP A 34 19.08 0.85 9.49
CA TRP A 34 19.82 0.63 10.73
C TRP A 34 21.32 0.49 10.49
N ARG A 35 21.74 -0.22 9.44
CA ARG A 35 23.15 -0.38 9.08
C ARG A 35 23.80 0.94 8.67
N GLN A 36 23.08 1.78 7.95
CA GLN A 36 23.63 3.02 7.41
C GLN A 36 23.77 4.10 8.48
N PHE A 37 22.77 4.28 9.34
CA PHE A 37 22.72 5.42 10.26
C PHE A 37 23.06 5.09 11.72
N ILE A 38 22.84 3.85 12.17
CA ILE A 38 22.99 3.50 13.59
C ILE A 38 24.16 2.56 13.76
N ASP A 39 24.07 1.35 13.24
CA ASP A 39 25.13 0.36 13.34
C ASP A 39 25.38 -0.50 12.12
N LYS A 40 26.47 -0.18 11.41
CA LYS A 40 27.01 -0.98 10.29
C LYS A 40 27.21 -2.46 10.65
N GLY A 41 27.50 -2.78 11.92
CA GLY A 41 27.79 -4.14 12.38
C GLY A 41 26.61 -4.92 12.96
N SER A 42 25.38 -4.37 13.00
CA SER A 42 24.24 -5.02 13.66
C SER A 42 22.96 -4.95 12.83
N ARG A 43 22.14 -6.01 12.89
CA ARG A 43 20.79 -6.03 12.33
C ARG A 43 19.81 -5.30 13.25
N ASN A 44 18.75 -4.73 12.68
CA ASN A 44 17.66 -4.13 13.44
C ASN A 44 16.82 -5.24 14.10
N GLN A 45 17.16 -5.60 15.34
CA GLN A 45 16.42 -6.59 16.15
C GLN A 45 15.07 -6.02 16.67
N GLY A 46 14.32 -5.29 15.83
CA GLY A 46 13.08 -4.61 16.21
C GLY A 46 13.29 -3.41 17.13
N ARG A 47 14.50 -2.84 17.18
CA ARG A 47 14.83 -1.70 18.07
C ARG A 47 14.24 -0.40 17.58
N LEU A 48 14.26 -0.17 16.27
CA LEU A 48 13.63 1.00 15.67
C LEU A 48 12.12 1.04 15.99
N LEU A 49 11.46 -0.13 15.93
CA LEU A 49 10.06 -0.28 16.36
C LEU A 49 9.87 -0.02 17.86
N ARG A 50 10.81 -0.44 18.70
CA ARG A 50 10.77 -0.14 20.15
C ARG A 50 10.87 1.36 20.40
N TRP A 51 11.76 2.06 19.71
CA TRP A 51 11.90 3.52 19.83
C TRP A 51 10.63 4.24 19.36
N MET A 52 10.05 3.83 18.23
CA MET A 52 8.78 4.38 17.76
C MET A 52 7.65 4.24 18.81
N ARG A 53 7.59 3.10 19.51
CA ARG A 53 6.62 2.87 20.60
C ARG A 53 6.88 3.75 21.81
N GLN A 54 8.14 3.83 22.24
CA GLN A 54 8.53 4.65 23.39
C GLN A 54 8.26 6.13 23.15
N LEU A 55 8.43 6.59 21.90
CA LEU A 55 8.26 7.99 21.51
C LEU A 55 6.83 8.34 21.10
N GLY A 56 5.88 7.39 21.16
CA GLY A 56 4.49 7.61 20.76
C GLY A 56 4.28 7.85 19.25
N LEU A 57 5.27 7.52 18.42
CA LEU A 57 5.26 7.72 16.96
C LEU A 57 4.67 6.52 16.19
N GLU A 58 4.10 5.52 16.87
CA GLU A 58 3.45 4.38 16.23
C GLU A 58 2.05 4.78 15.75
N LYS A 59 1.69 4.46 14.49
CA LYS A 59 0.30 4.56 14.03
C LYS A 59 -0.57 3.73 14.96
N LYS A 60 -1.69 4.31 15.46
CA LYS A 60 -2.65 3.68 16.37
C LYS A 60 -2.82 2.21 16.02
N ARG A 61 -2.43 1.31 16.94
CA ARG A 61 -2.62 -0.12 16.73
C ARG A 61 -4.11 -0.39 16.61
N VAL A 62 -4.53 -0.98 15.50
CA VAL A 62 -5.84 -1.60 15.42
C VAL A 62 -5.86 -2.69 16.50
N PRO A 63 -6.81 -2.69 17.45
CA PRO A 63 -6.90 -3.74 18.44
C PRO A 63 -7.00 -5.08 17.72
N ARG A 64 -6.07 -5.99 18.02
CA ARG A 64 -6.12 -7.34 17.47
C ARG A 64 -7.34 -8.02 18.10
N LYS A 65 -8.41 -8.22 17.32
CA LYS A 65 -9.50 -9.12 17.72
C LYS A 65 -8.88 -10.45 18.15
N PRO A 66 -9.34 -11.09 19.24
CA PRO A 66 -8.86 -12.41 19.61
C PRO A 66 -9.05 -13.33 18.40
N LEU A 67 -7.95 -13.90 17.91
CA LEU A 67 -7.99 -14.90 16.87
C LEU A 67 -8.62 -16.15 17.50
N ASN A 68 -9.86 -16.46 17.13
CA ASN A 68 -10.44 -17.78 17.34
C ASN A 68 -9.64 -18.77 16.48
N LEU A 69 -8.52 -19.25 17.02
CA LEU A 69 -7.65 -20.22 16.37
C LEU A 69 -8.39 -21.56 16.35
N ARG A 70 -9.12 -21.84 15.27
CA ARG A 70 -9.48 -23.22 14.94
C ARG A 70 -8.18 -24.01 14.71
N PRO A 71 -8.08 -25.26 15.18
CA PRO A 71 -6.94 -26.11 14.89
C PRO A 71 -6.80 -26.23 13.36
N MET A 72 -5.64 -25.82 12.85
CA MET A 72 -5.30 -25.83 11.42
C MET A 72 -5.12 -27.27 10.94
N GLY A 73 -6.22 -27.98 10.72
CA GLY A 73 -6.27 -29.14 9.85
C GLY A 73 -6.01 -28.69 8.41
N SER A 74 -4.90 -29.17 7.86
CA SER A 74 -4.38 -29.01 6.49
C SER A 74 -4.37 -27.58 5.91
N LYS A 75 -3.16 -27.08 5.60
CA LYS A 75 -2.98 -25.91 4.75
C LYS A 75 -3.71 -26.13 3.43
N LYS A 76 -4.93 -25.60 3.27
CA LYS A 76 -5.42 -25.23 1.95
C LYS A 76 -4.50 -24.13 1.47
N LYS A 77 -3.46 -24.51 0.72
CA LYS A 77 -2.70 -23.59 -0.11
C LYS A 77 -3.76 -22.82 -0.90
N GLY A 78 -3.98 -21.54 -0.56
CA GLY A 78 -4.74 -20.66 -1.42
C GLY A 78 -4.18 -20.85 -2.81
N LYS A 79 -5.03 -21.19 -3.78
CA LYS A 79 -4.62 -21.45 -5.16
C LYS A 79 -3.79 -20.23 -5.58
N LYS A 80 -2.47 -20.41 -5.69
CA LYS A 80 -1.67 -19.48 -6.48
C LYS A 80 -2.18 -19.71 -7.88
N ASP A 81 -3.01 -18.80 -8.37
CA ASP A 81 -3.39 -18.81 -9.77
C ASP A 81 -2.10 -18.89 -10.57
N SER A 82 -2.01 -19.89 -11.44
CA SER A 82 -0.83 -20.08 -12.26
C SER A 82 -0.63 -18.86 -13.14
N ASP A 83 0.61 -18.61 -13.58
CA ASP A 83 0.90 -17.47 -14.45
C ASP A 83 0.01 -17.46 -15.72
N GLN A 84 -0.42 -18.63 -16.19
CA GLN A 84 -1.38 -18.80 -17.28
C GLN A 84 -2.81 -18.36 -16.92
N ALA A 85 -3.27 -18.58 -15.69
CA ALA A 85 -4.59 -18.11 -15.24
C ALA A 85 -4.61 -16.58 -15.13
N LEU A 86 -3.49 -15.98 -14.72
CA LEU A 86 -3.33 -14.53 -14.65
C LEU A 86 -3.32 -13.89 -16.05
N THR A 87 -2.60 -14.45 -17.02
CA THR A 87 -2.60 -13.91 -18.40
C THR A 87 -3.96 -14.03 -19.07
N ALA A 88 -4.67 -15.15 -18.86
CA ALA A 88 -6.04 -15.30 -19.34
C ALA A 88 -6.99 -14.25 -18.73
N ARG A 89 -6.83 -13.95 -17.43
CA ARG A 89 -7.63 -12.93 -16.78
C ARG A 89 -7.32 -11.52 -17.29
N ILE A 90 -6.06 -11.21 -17.57
CA ILE A 90 -5.66 -9.92 -18.14
C ILE A 90 -6.31 -9.73 -19.52
N LYS A 91 -6.21 -10.73 -20.40
CA LYS A 91 -6.80 -10.68 -21.75
C LYS A 91 -8.32 -10.47 -21.71
N GLU A 92 -9.00 -11.14 -20.77
CA GLU A 92 -10.43 -10.97 -20.57
C GLU A 92 -10.77 -9.55 -20.10
N LEU A 93 -9.99 -8.99 -19.18
CA LEU A 93 -10.19 -7.62 -18.69
C LEU A 93 -9.93 -6.57 -19.79
N GLU A 94 -8.91 -6.78 -20.62
CA GLU A 94 -8.62 -5.92 -21.77
C GLU A 94 -9.80 -5.88 -22.75
N LYS A 95 -10.35 -7.05 -23.08
CA LYS A 95 -11.53 -7.15 -23.94
C LYS A 95 -12.75 -6.44 -23.35
N GLN A 96 -13.04 -6.63 -22.06
CA GLN A 96 -14.15 -5.95 -21.39
C GLN A 96 -14.00 -4.43 -21.39
N LEU A 97 -12.76 -3.96 -21.32
CA LEU A 97 -12.44 -2.54 -21.35
C LEU A 97 -12.59 -1.96 -22.77
N GLU A 98 -12.18 -2.70 -23.81
CA GLU A 98 -12.45 -2.33 -25.20
C GLU A 98 -13.95 -2.27 -25.51
N ASP A 99 -14.71 -3.29 -25.10
CA ASP A 99 -16.16 -3.35 -25.28
C ASP A 99 -16.87 -2.17 -24.59
N SER A 100 -16.40 -1.78 -23.40
CA SER A 100 -16.98 -0.66 -22.65
C SER A 100 -16.72 0.68 -23.35
N ARG A 101 -15.50 0.89 -23.87
CA ARG A 101 -15.14 2.09 -24.63
C ARG A 101 -15.95 2.20 -25.92
N LEU A 102 -16.11 1.09 -26.64
CA LEU A 102 -16.90 1.06 -27.87
C LEU A 102 -18.37 1.40 -27.61
N LYS A 103 -18.95 0.87 -26.54
CA LYS A 103 -20.32 1.20 -26.12
C LYS A 103 -20.45 2.68 -25.77
N GLU A 104 -19.51 3.24 -25.02
CA GLU A 104 -19.50 4.66 -24.66
C GLU A 104 -19.48 5.55 -25.91
N GLU A 105 -18.62 5.25 -26.88
CA GLU A 105 -18.55 5.98 -28.13
C GLU A 105 -19.84 5.86 -28.94
N ALA A 106 -20.40 4.65 -29.04
CA ALA A 106 -21.67 4.41 -29.73
C ALA A 106 -22.82 5.21 -29.10
N TYR A 107 -22.94 5.19 -27.77
CA TYR A 107 -23.95 5.99 -27.06
C TYR A 107 -23.75 7.49 -27.28
N ARG A 108 -22.50 7.97 -27.24
CA ARG A 108 -22.20 9.38 -27.51
C ARG A 108 -22.63 9.79 -28.92
N ARG A 109 -22.34 8.99 -29.93
CA ARG A 109 -22.75 9.25 -31.32
C ARG A 109 -24.27 9.19 -31.48
N MET A 110 -24.93 8.22 -30.85
CA MET A 110 -26.39 8.10 -30.87
C MET A 110 -27.06 9.34 -30.27
N ILE A 111 -26.54 9.84 -29.14
CA ILE A 111 -27.02 11.08 -28.51
C ILE A 111 -26.85 12.25 -29.48
N GLN A 112 -25.69 12.41 -30.12
CA GLN A 112 -25.46 13.49 -31.09
C GLN A 112 -26.45 13.48 -32.26
N ILE A 113 -26.77 12.29 -32.79
CA ILE A 113 -27.76 12.13 -33.85
C ILE A 113 -29.15 12.53 -33.34
N ALA A 114 -29.55 12.04 -32.16
CA ALA A 114 -30.84 12.35 -31.57
C ALA A 114 -31.01 13.86 -31.27
N GLU A 115 -29.98 14.51 -30.73
CA GLU A 115 -30.00 15.96 -30.48
C GLU A 115 -30.13 16.75 -31.78
N LYS A 116 -29.43 16.32 -32.84
CA LYS A 116 -29.51 16.96 -34.17
C LYS A 116 -30.90 16.83 -34.80
N ASP A 117 -31.51 15.65 -34.74
CA ASP A 117 -32.76 15.34 -35.43
C ASP A 117 -33.98 15.86 -34.65
N LEU A 118 -33.97 15.71 -33.32
CA LEU A 118 -35.08 16.08 -32.45
C LEU A 118 -34.98 17.51 -31.90
N LYS A 119 -33.82 18.17 -32.03
CA LYS A 119 -33.55 19.53 -31.50
C LYS A 119 -33.79 19.65 -29.99
N ILE A 120 -33.59 18.56 -29.25
CA ILE A 120 -33.66 18.51 -27.79
C ILE A 120 -32.24 18.34 -27.27
N ASP A 121 -31.91 18.97 -26.14
CA ASP A 121 -30.62 18.84 -25.47
C ASP A 121 -30.69 17.69 -24.46
N ILE A 122 -29.94 16.62 -24.71
CA ILE A 122 -29.96 15.40 -23.89
C ILE A 122 -28.76 15.39 -22.93
N GLN A 123 -27.63 15.94 -23.35
CA GLN A 123 -26.45 16.04 -22.51
C GLN A 123 -26.53 17.15 -21.47
N LYS A 124 -25.92 16.92 -20.31
CA LYS A 124 -25.82 17.95 -19.27
C LYS A 124 -24.80 19.01 -19.70
N LYS A 125 -25.21 20.28 -19.70
CA LYS A 125 -24.31 21.43 -19.90
C LYS A 125 -23.29 21.53 -18.77
N SER A 126 -22.05 21.88 -19.10
CA SER A 126 -20.95 22.08 -18.15
C SER A 126 -21.12 23.32 -17.25
N ASP A 127 -22.09 24.19 -17.54
CA ASP A 127 -22.21 25.51 -16.94
C ASP A 127 -23.03 25.53 -15.64
N THR A 128 -22.66 24.70 -14.67
CA THR A 128 -23.07 24.93 -13.27
C THR A 128 -21.91 25.56 -12.52
N LYS A 129 -21.98 26.88 -12.31
CA LYS A 129 -21.08 27.62 -11.40
C LYS A 129 -21.56 27.51 -9.96
#